data_AF-A0A151NTV4-F1
#
_entry.id   AF-A0A151NTV4-F1
#
_cell.length_a   1.000
_cell.length_b   1.000
_cell.length_c   1.000
_cell.angle_alpha   90.00
_cell.angle_beta   90.00
_cell.angle_gamma   90.00
#
_symmetry.space_group_name_H-M   'P 1'
#
loop_
_entity.id
_entity.type
_entity.pdbx_description
1 polymer ?
#
loop_
_entity_poly.entity_id
_entity_poly.type
_entity_poly.pdbx_seq_one_letter_code
_entity_poly.pdbx_strand_id
1 'polypeptide(L)'
;MLGTRSLAAKHARSEVEDTTPERCSTSFRVLVVSGRFRGKPLLQRHRLVNEALAQELPHIHALEQRTLTPEQWEQQRAAPGTARE
;
A
#
# COMPACT_ATOMS: atom_id res chain seq x y z
N MET A 1 13.07 -4.98 16.29
CA MET A 1 12.68 -3.56 16.35
C MET A 1 12.45 -3.10 14.90
N LEU A 2 11.29 -3.43 14.31
CA LEU A 2 10.98 -3.06 12.92
C LEU A 2 10.44 -1.64 12.93
N GLY A 3 11.29 -0.68 12.56
CA GLY A 3 10.96 0.72 12.47
C GLY A 3 10.03 0.96 11.29
N THR A 4 8.76 1.25 11.59
CA THR A 4 7.80 1.80 10.63
C THR A 4 8.30 3.18 10.18
N ARG A 5 9.04 3.23 9.07
CA ARG A 5 9.40 4.50 8.44
C ARG A 5 8.15 5.10 7.81
N SER A 6 7.43 5.92 8.57
CA SER A 6 6.39 6.80 8.03
C SER A 6 7.04 7.83 7.12
N LEU A 7 6.87 7.65 5.80
CA LEU A 7 7.10 8.72 4.83
C LEU A 7 5.95 9.73 4.96
N ALA A 8 6.13 10.68 5.88
CA ALA A 8 5.23 11.82 6.08
C ALA A 8 5.32 12.80 4.89
N ALA A 9 4.80 12.41 3.73
CA ALA A 9 4.39 13.39 2.74
C ALA A 9 3.10 14.03 3.29
N LYS A 10 3.13 15.35 3.53
CA LYS A 10 2.09 16.15 4.23
C LYS A 10 0.63 16.01 3.72
N HIS A 11 0.37 15.19 2.69
CA HIS A 11 -0.96 14.93 2.11
C HIS A 11 -1.17 13.45 1.69
N ALA A 12 -0.34 12.53 2.17
CA ALA A 12 -0.46 11.11 1.85
C ALA A 12 -0.14 10.24 3.07
N ARG A 13 -1.03 9.30 3.37
CA ARG A 13 -0.83 8.27 4.40
C ARG A 13 -0.37 7.00 3.69
N SER A 14 0.70 6.40 4.17
CA SER A 14 1.27 5.17 3.61
C SER A 14 1.44 4.19 4.76
N GLU A 15 0.73 3.06 4.69
CA GLU A 15 0.81 1.98 5.67
C GLU A 15 1.45 0.78 4.95
N VAL A 16 2.56 0.29 5.48
CA VAL A 16 3.27 -0.89 4.95
C VAL A 16 3.13 -1.98 6.00
N GLU A 17 2.52 -3.09 5.60
CA GLU A 17 2.37 -4.29 6.41
C GLU A 17 3.28 -5.38 5.84
N ASP A 18 4.18 -5.90 6.67
CA ASP A 18 4.94 -7.10 6.33
C ASP A 18 4.04 -8.31 6.59
N THR A 19 3.69 -9.02 5.53
CA THR A 19 2.80 -10.19 5.60
C THR A 19 3.56 -11.49 5.41
N THR A 20 4.88 -11.51 5.62
CA THR A 20 5.73 -12.68 5.38
C THR A 20 5.33 -13.83 6.32
N PRO A 21 4.66 -14.88 5.82
CA PRO A 21 4.09 -15.91 6.71
C PRO A 21 5.16 -16.90 7.18
N GLU A 22 6.16 -17.17 6.33
CA GLU A 22 7.21 -18.14 6.59
C GLU A 22 8.52 -17.68 5.91
N ARG A 23 9.65 -18.04 6.52
CA ARG A 23 11.02 -17.54 6.30
C ARG A 23 11.64 -17.70 4.88
N CYS A 24 10.84 -17.95 3.84
CA CYS A 24 11.33 -18.21 2.48
C CYS A 24 10.79 -17.26 1.39
N SER A 25 9.77 -16.45 1.63
CA SER A 25 9.18 -15.58 0.59
C SER A 25 8.83 -14.19 1.12
N THR A 26 9.66 -13.21 0.81
CA THR A 26 9.46 -11.82 1.22
C THR A 26 8.27 -11.21 0.46
N SER A 27 7.11 -11.19 1.11
CA SER A 27 5.84 -10.73 0.55
C SER A 27 5.34 -9.52 1.32
N PHE A 28 5.34 -8.36 0.67
CA PHE A 28 4.94 -7.10 1.28
C PHE A 28 3.55 -6.69 0.84
N ARG A 29 2.76 -6.16 1.78
CA ARG A 29 1.49 -5.50 1.49
C ARG A 29 1.62 -4.02 1.78
N VAL A 30 1.43 -3.18 0.76
CA VAL A 30 1.53 -1.73 0.86
C VAL A 30 0.16 -1.10 0.59
N LEU A 31 -0.36 -0.39 1.57
CA LEU A 31 -1.54 0.44 1.44
C LEU A 31 -1.13 1.91 1.31
N VAL A 32 -1.41 2.51 0.16
CA VAL A 32 -1.15 3.92 -0.09
C VAL A 32 -2.47 4.67 -0.19
N VAL A 33 -2.67 5.63 0.69
CA VAL A 33 -3.83 6.53 0.70
C VAL A 33 -3.37 7.93 0.31
N SER A 34 -3.76 8.38 -0.89
CA SER A 34 -3.38 9.70 -1.37
C SER A 34 -4.44 10.33 -2.28
N GLY A 35 -4.65 11.64 -2.10
CA GLY A 35 -5.48 12.44 -3.00
C GLY A 35 -4.95 12.47 -4.44
N ARG A 36 -3.66 12.18 -4.66
CA ARG A 36 -3.04 12.11 -6.00
C ARG A 36 -3.62 11.01 -6.90
N PHE A 37 -4.30 10.03 -6.31
CA PHE A 37 -4.94 8.95 -7.04
C PHE A 37 -6.34 9.32 -7.56
N ARG A 38 -6.91 10.44 -7.11
CA ARG A 38 -8.22 10.92 -7.55
C ARG A 38 -8.20 11.19 -9.06
N GLY A 39 -9.17 10.63 -9.78
CA GLY A 39 -9.27 10.75 -11.23
C GLY A 39 -8.22 9.96 -12.04
N LYS A 40 -7.32 9.20 -11.39
CA LYS A 40 -6.37 8.32 -12.09
C LYS A 40 -6.88 6.89 -12.15
N PRO A 41 -6.69 6.16 -13.27
CA PRO A 41 -7.00 4.74 -13.38
C PRO A 41 -6.04 3.91 -12.51
N LEU A 42 -6.50 2.72 -12.09
CA LEU A 42 -5.76 1.80 -11.22
C LEU A 42 -4.32 1.55 -11.70
N LEU A 43 -4.15 1.27 -13.00
CA LEU A 43 -2.84 1.01 -13.60
C LEU A 43 -1.87 2.19 -13.46
N GLN A 44 -2.35 3.43 -13.61
CA GLN A 44 -1.51 4.62 -13.45
C GLN A 44 -1.11 4.80 -11.98
N ARG A 45 -2.00 4.52 -11.04
CA ARG A 45 -1.67 4.53 -9.61
C ARG A 45 -0.61 3.49 -9.29
N HIS A 46 -0.76 2.29 -9.85
CA HIS A 46 0.20 1.20 -9.67
C HIS A 46 1.57 1.55 -10.25
N ARG A 47 1.63 2.18 -11.43
CA ARG A 47 2.90 2.66 -11.98
C ARG A 47 3.58 3.68 -11.06
N LEU A 48 2.84 4.64 -10.51
CA LEU A 48 3.40 5.63 -9.58
C LEU A 48 4.01 4.99 -8.32
N VAL A 49 3.36 3.96 -7.78
CA VAL A 49 3.87 3.23 -6.62
C VAL A 49 5.06 2.35 -7.00
N ASN A 50 4.98 1.64 -8.13
CA ASN A 50 6.08 0.82 -8.64
C ASN A 50 7.32 1.66 -8.97
N GLU A 51 7.15 2.87 -9.52
CA GLU A 51 8.26 3.80 -9.76
C GLU A 51 8.91 4.25 -8.45
N ALA A 52 8.10 4.55 -7.43
CA ALA A 52 8.62 4.89 -6.11
C ALA A 52 9.35 3.71 -5.42
N LEU A 53 8.95 2.47 -5.74
CA LEU A 53 9.53 1.24 -5.20
C LEU A 53 10.47 0.55 -6.21
N ALA A 54 10.87 1.21 -7.29
CA ALA A 54 11.62 0.56 -8.38
C ALA A 54 12.95 -0.04 -7.90
N GLN A 55 13.56 0.58 -6.87
CA GLN A 55 14.80 0.10 -6.26
C GLN A 55 14.59 -1.11 -5.34
N GLU A 56 13.41 -1.24 -4.73
CA GLU A 56 13.08 -2.29 -3.77
C GLU A 56 12.42 -3.50 -4.45
N LEU A 57 11.68 -3.30 -5.55
CA LEU A 57 11.05 -4.34 -6.37
C LEU A 57 11.95 -5.54 -6.72
N PRO A 58 13.23 -5.39 -7.11
CA PRO A 58 14.09 -6.54 -7.39
C PRO A 58 14.38 -7.43 -6.17
N HIS A 59 14.22 -6.90 -4.95
CA HIS A 59 14.42 -7.62 -3.70
C HIS A 59 13.11 -8.24 -3.14
N ILE A 60 11.96 -7.86 -3.71
CA ILE A 60 10.64 -8.27 -3.25
C ILE A 60 10.11 -9.36 -4.20
N HIS A 61 9.87 -10.55 -3.66
CA HIS A 61 9.29 -11.65 -4.46
C HIS A 61 7.81 -11.40 -4.80
N ALA A 62 7.05 -10.83 -3.86
CA ALA A 62 5.66 -10.48 -4.07
C ALA A 62 5.32 -9.15 -3.38
N LEU A 63 4.73 -8.23 -4.13
CA LEU A 63 4.27 -6.94 -3.63
C LEU A 63 2.77 -6.79 -3.91
N GLU A 64 1.94 -6.84 -2.87
CA GLU A 64 0.54 -6.47 -2.96
C GLU A 64 0.37 -5.00 -2.63
N GLN A 65 -0.03 -4.18 -3.61
CA GLN A 65 -0.25 -2.76 -3.40
C GLN A 65 -1.73 -2.39 -3.53
N ARG A 66 -2.24 -1.62 -2.57
CA ARG A 66 -3.59 -1.06 -2.59
C ARG A 66 -3.50 0.45 -2.63
N THR A 67 -4.05 1.06 -3.68
CA THR A 67 -4.02 2.51 -3.91
C THR A 67 -5.41 3.12 -3.76
N LEU A 68 -5.66 3.76 -2.63
CA LEU A 68 -6.96 4.32 -2.28
C LEU A 68 -6.92 5.84 -2.19
N THR A 69 -8.04 6.50 -2.46
CA THR A 69 -8.20 7.91 -2.11
C THR A 69 -8.57 8.04 -0.63
N PRO A 70 -8.34 9.20 0.01
CA PRO A 70 -8.74 9.43 1.40
C PRO A 70 -10.24 9.16 1.61
N GLU A 71 -11.08 9.58 0.66
CA GLU A 71 -12.53 9.33 0.65
C GLU A 71 -12.84 7.82 0.64
N GLN A 72 -12.17 7.04 -0.21
CA GLN A 72 -12.36 5.57 -0.28
C GLN A 72 -11.84 4.85 0.96
N TRP A 73 -10.76 5.35 1.55
CA TRP A 73 -10.19 4.80 2.78
C TRP A 73 -11.13 5.03 3.97
N GLU A 74 -11.67 6.23 4.11
CA GLU A 74 -12.68 6.54 5.12
C GLU A 74 -13.93 5.67 4.94
N GLN A 75 -14.41 5.48 3.72
CA GLN A 75 -15.55 4.59 3.44
C GLN A 75 -15.26 3.12 3.82
N GLN A 76 -14.08 2.60 3.50
CA GLN A 76 -13.69 1.23 3.88
C GLN A 76 -13.54 1.07 5.40
N ARG A 77 -13.06 2.09 6.11
CA ARG A 77 -12.96 2.06 7.58
C ARG A 77 -14.31 2.23 8.27
N ALA A 78 -15.21 2.99 7.65
CA ALA A 78 -16.58 3.19 8.12
C ALA A 78 -17.49 1.99 7.83
N ALA A 79 -17.05 1.02 7.02
CA ALA A 79 -17.71 -0.27 6.83
C ALA A 79 -17.07 -1.33 7.74
N PRO A 80 -17.55 -1.51 9.00
CA PRO A 80 -17.15 -2.65 9.79
C PRO A 80 -17.77 -3.92 9.22
N GLY A 81 -16.92 -4.82 8.73
CA GLY A 81 -17.28 -6.22 8.48
C GLY A 81 -17.51 -6.57 7.02
N THR A 82 -16.49 -7.14 6.40
CA THR A 82 -16.74 -8.27 5.51
C THR A 82 -15.63 -9.29 5.74
N ALA A 83 -16.04 -10.34 6.46
CA ALA A 83 -15.51 -11.69 6.57
C ALA A 83 -14.05 -11.95 6.18
N ARG A 84 -13.26 -12.32 7.19
CA ARG A 84 -12.30 -13.42 7.03
C ARG A 84 -13.14 -14.70 6.91
N GLU A 85 -13.11 -15.35 5.75
CA GLU A 85 -13.37 -16.79 5.60
C GLU A 85 -12.04 -17.54 5.66
#